data_AF-A0A9P0L5E0-F1
#
_entry.id   AF-A0A9P0L5E0-F1
#
_cell.length_a   1.000
_cell.length_b   1.000
_cell.length_c   1.000
_cell.angle_alpha   90.00
_cell.angle_beta   90.00
_cell.angle_gamma   90.00
#
_symmetry.space_group_name_H-M   'P 1'
#
loop_
_entity.id
_entity.type
_entity.pdbx_description
1 polymer ?
#
loop_
_entity_poly.entity_id
_entity_poly.type
_entity_poly.pdbx_seq_one_letter_code
_entity_poly.pdbx_strand_id
1 'polypeptide(L)'
;MKKLLCAVALLSALCLSQARATDKLKVTIYYETLCPACMNFILTGLYPAYSELGSYLDLEMVPYQWCRESEGEWTCMCQHGNDECLGNTYASCAFANYTTKVALEFIHCVEQEVAPDEPMPLKQVLIGDFSTITRN
;
A
#
# COMPACT_ATOMS: atom_id res chain seq x y z
N MET A 1 -45.95 -31.08 -13.79
CA MET A 1 -45.92 -29.60 -13.65
C MET A 1 -45.30 -29.15 -12.33
N LYS A 2 -45.81 -29.52 -11.15
CA LYS A 2 -45.25 -29.10 -9.84
C LYS A 2 -43.75 -29.44 -9.62
N LYS A 3 -43.32 -30.64 -10.05
CA LYS A 3 -41.90 -31.06 -9.99
C LYS A 3 -40.98 -30.22 -10.90
N LEU A 4 -41.51 -29.76 -12.04
CA LEU A 4 -40.79 -28.92 -12.99
C LEU A 4 -40.67 -27.48 -12.47
N LEU A 5 -41.72 -26.96 -11.83
CA LEU A 5 -41.68 -25.66 -11.14
C LEU A 5 -40.66 -25.66 -9.99
N CYS A 6 -40.61 -26.70 -9.15
CA CYS A 6 -39.61 -26.80 -8.09
C CYS A 6 -38.18 -26.87 -8.64
N ALA A 7 -37.96 -27.64 -9.72
CA ALA A 7 -36.64 -27.73 -10.34
C ALA A 7 -36.18 -26.38 -10.89
N VAL A 8 -37.05 -25.64 -11.58
CA VAL A 8 -36.74 -24.29 -12.10
C VAL A 8 -36.46 -23.30 -10.96
N ALA A 9 -37.23 -23.35 -9.87
CA ALA A 9 -37.01 -22.51 -8.69
C ALA A 9 -35.71 -22.83 -7.93
N LEU A 10 -35.31 -24.10 -7.89
CA LEU A 10 -34.03 -24.52 -7.29
C LEU A 10 -32.84 -24.12 -8.16
N LEU A 11 -32.94 -24.26 -9.49
CA LEU A 11 -31.92 -23.82 -10.44
C LEU A 11 -31.73 -22.29 -10.43
N SER A 12 -32.81 -21.51 -10.32
CA SER A 12 -32.70 -20.05 -10.24
C SER A 12 -32.09 -19.59 -8.91
N ALA A 13 -32.41 -20.25 -7.79
CA ALA A 13 -31.80 -19.97 -6.48
C ALA A 13 -30.29 -20.30 -6.45
N LEU A 14 -29.87 -21.40 -7.09
CA LEU A 14 -28.45 -21.72 -7.26
C LEU A 14 -27.72 -20.68 -8.12
N CYS A 15 -28.36 -20.15 -9.16
CA CYS A 15 -27.79 -19.11 -10.02
C CYS A 15 -27.63 -17.76 -9.29
N LEU A 16 -28.58 -17.38 -8.43
CA LEU A 16 -28.53 -16.16 -7.61
C LEU A 16 -27.49 -16.23 -6.48
N SER A 17 -27.17 -17.45 -6.02
CA SER A 17 -26.14 -17.68 -5.00
C SER A 17 -24.71 -17.56 -5.56
N GLN A 18 -24.57 -17.37 -6.87
CA GLN A 18 -23.32 -17.10 -7.57
C GLN A 18 -23.11 -15.60 -7.81
N ALA A 19 -23.54 -14.73 -6.90
CA ALA A 19 -22.91 -13.43 -6.75
C ALA A 19 -21.50 -13.68 -6.18
N ARG A 20 -20.58 -14.01 -7.09
CA ARG A 20 -19.18 -14.35 -6.82
C ARG A 20 -18.57 -13.34 -5.85
N ALA A 21 -17.72 -13.85 -4.96
CA ALA A 21 -16.68 -13.05 -4.34
C ALA A 21 -16.12 -12.09 -5.41
N THR A 22 -16.14 -10.79 -5.12
CA THR A 22 -15.55 -9.80 -6.01
C THR A 22 -14.04 -10.08 -6.02
N ASP A 23 -13.58 -10.89 -6.98
CA ASP A 23 -12.16 -11.19 -7.16
C ASP A 23 -11.48 -9.86 -7.46
N LYS A 24 -10.90 -9.26 -6.41
CA LYS A 24 -10.14 -8.02 -6.53
C LYS A 24 -8.92 -8.28 -7.39
N LEU A 25 -8.57 -7.31 -8.24
CA LEU A 25 -7.34 -7.36 -9.00
C LEU A 25 -6.17 -7.17 -8.04
N LYS A 26 -5.33 -8.21 -7.90
CA LYS A 26 -4.09 -8.11 -7.14
C LYS A 26 -3.10 -7.22 -7.89
N VAL A 27 -2.60 -6.19 -7.21
CA VAL A 27 -1.57 -5.27 -7.71
C VAL A 27 -0.47 -5.19 -6.65
N THR A 28 0.75 -5.56 -7.01
CA THR A 28 1.92 -5.45 -6.13
C THR A 28 2.87 -4.40 -6.71
N ILE A 29 3.26 -3.42 -5.89
CA ILE A 29 4.15 -2.33 -6.28
C ILE A 29 5.43 -2.43 -5.47
N TYR A 30 6.56 -2.61 -6.17
CA TYR A 30 7.89 -2.55 -5.58
C TYR A 30 8.45 -1.15 -5.77
N TYR A 31 8.87 -0.51 -4.69
CA TYR A 31 9.30 0.88 -4.71
C TYR A 31 10.33 1.17 -3.61
N GLU A 32 11.07 2.27 -3.74
CA GLU A 32 11.97 2.77 -2.71
C GLU A 32 11.45 4.14 -2.26
N THR A 33 11.40 4.39 -0.95
CA THR A 33 11.18 5.76 -0.45
C THR A 33 12.35 6.65 -0.87
N LEU A 34 12.14 7.97 -1.00
CA LEU A 34 13.13 8.91 -1.55
C LEU A 34 13.52 8.70 -3.02
N CYS A 35 13.06 7.66 -3.71
CA CYS A 35 13.31 7.49 -5.13
C CYS A 35 12.40 8.46 -5.93
N PRO A 36 12.95 9.42 -6.71
CA PRO A 36 12.14 10.46 -7.36
C PRO A 36 11.04 9.92 -8.28
N ALA A 37 11.33 8.84 -9.01
CA ALA A 37 10.34 8.20 -9.87
C ALA A 37 9.23 7.50 -9.07
N CYS A 38 9.58 6.85 -7.95
CA CYS A 38 8.61 6.21 -7.06
C CYS A 38 7.70 7.25 -6.40
N MET A 39 8.28 8.33 -5.86
CA MET A 39 7.53 9.47 -5.31
C MET A 39 6.54 10.01 -6.33
N ASN A 40 7.02 10.36 -7.53
CA ASN A 40 6.16 10.89 -8.58
C ASN A 40 5.02 9.91 -8.93
N PHE A 41 5.32 8.62 -9.06
CA PHE A 41 4.32 7.60 -9.35
C PHE A 41 3.28 7.47 -8.22
N ILE A 42 3.70 7.50 -6.96
CA ILE A 42 2.78 7.42 -5.81
C ILE A 42 1.87 8.64 -5.75
N LEU A 43 2.44 9.84 -5.81
CA LEU A 43 1.73 11.11 -5.66
C LEU A 43 0.77 11.38 -6.82
N THR A 44 1.23 11.16 -8.06
CA THR A 44 0.48 11.58 -9.25
C THR A 44 -0.27 10.46 -9.94
N GLY A 45 0.09 9.21 -9.70
CA GLY A 45 -0.49 8.03 -10.36
C GLY A 45 -1.30 7.17 -9.40
N LEU A 46 -0.62 6.49 -8.48
CA LEU A 46 -1.21 5.46 -7.62
C LEU A 46 -2.29 6.01 -6.69
N TYR A 47 -1.98 7.07 -5.92
CA TYR A 47 -2.90 7.58 -4.91
C TYR A 47 -4.21 8.11 -5.51
N PRO A 48 -4.20 8.93 -6.58
CA PRO A 48 -5.42 9.31 -7.29
C PRO A 48 -6.19 8.10 -7.83
N ALA A 49 -5.49 7.16 -8.49
CA ALA A 49 -6.15 5.98 -9.06
C ALA A 49 -6.79 5.08 -7.99
N TYR A 50 -6.16 4.94 -6.83
CA TYR A 50 -6.69 4.15 -5.72
C TYR A 50 -7.96 4.76 -5.12
N SER A 51 -8.11 6.09 -5.16
CA SER A 51 -9.34 6.75 -4.71
C SER A 51 -10.58 6.35 -5.53
N GLU A 52 -10.39 6.06 -6.83
CA GLU A 52 -11.46 5.65 -7.74
C GLU A 52 -11.62 4.12 -7.81
N LEU A 53 -10.50 3.39 -7.76
CA LEU A 53 -10.46 1.94 -8.05
C LEU A 53 -10.25 1.06 -6.82
N GLY A 54 -10.01 1.63 -5.63
CA GLY A 54 -9.58 0.87 -4.44
C GLY A 54 -10.54 -0.23 -3.98
N SER A 55 -11.83 -0.15 -4.31
CA SER A 55 -12.80 -1.23 -4.04
C SER A 55 -12.58 -2.48 -4.91
N TYR A 56 -11.93 -2.32 -6.07
CA TYR A 56 -11.62 -3.38 -7.03
C TYR A 56 -10.18 -3.90 -6.91
N LEU A 57 -9.33 -3.26 -6.10
CA LEU A 57 -7.92 -3.60 -5.97
C LEU A 57 -7.63 -4.33 -4.65
N ASP A 58 -6.78 -5.35 -4.76
CA ASP A 58 -6.01 -5.92 -3.66
C ASP A 58 -4.58 -5.41 -3.80
N LEU A 59 -4.34 -4.22 -3.25
CA LEU A 59 -3.08 -3.50 -3.40
C LEU A 59 -2.11 -3.88 -2.28
N GLU A 60 -0.92 -4.31 -2.70
CA GLU A 60 0.25 -4.60 -1.89
C GLU A 60 1.37 -3.64 -2.31
N MET A 61 2.02 -2.97 -1.35
CA MET A 61 3.24 -2.21 -1.63
C MET A 61 4.40 -2.82 -0.86
N VAL A 62 5.52 -2.99 -1.55
CA VAL A 62 6.73 -3.65 -1.04
C VAL A 62 7.88 -2.65 -1.12
N PRO A 63 8.23 -1.98 0.00
CA PRO A 63 9.40 -1.11 0.07
C PRO A 63 10.67 -1.96 -0.09
N TYR A 64 11.45 -1.65 -1.12
CA TYR A 64 12.61 -2.43 -1.52
C TYR A 64 13.88 -1.97 -0.80
N GLN A 65 14.80 -2.90 -0.57
CA GLN A 65 16.13 -2.66 -0.03
C GLN A 65 17.11 -3.57 -0.75
N TRP A 66 18.36 -3.13 -0.88
CA TRP A 66 19.41 -3.93 -1.52
C TRP A 66 20.04 -4.82 -0.47
N CYS A 67 19.53 -6.04 -0.36
CA CYS A 67 20.00 -7.04 0.59
C CYS A 67 21.01 -7.99 -0.04
N ARG A 68 22.09 -8.25 0.68
CA ARG A 68 23.11 -9.25 0.35
C ARG A 68 23.28 -10.19 1.52
N GLU A 69 23.41 -11.47 1.21
CA GLU A 69 23.70 -12.51 2.19
C GLU A 69 25.20 -12.81 2.19
N SER A 70 25.77 -12.97 3.37
CA SER A 70 27.16 -13.37 3.59
C SER A 70 27.24 -14.18 4.87
N GLU A 71 27.71 -15.43 4.79
CA GLU A 71 27.93 -16.33 5.93
C GLU A 71 26.68 -16.59 6.82
N GLY A 72 25.50 -16.59 6.23
CA GLY A 72 24.20 -16.75 6.90
C GLY A 72 23.59 -15.45 7.41
N GLU A 73 24.28 -14.31 7.26
CA GLU A 73 23.80 -13.00 7.68
C GLU A 73 23.34 -12.14 6.50
N TRP A 74 22.18 -11.51 6.65
CA TRP A 74 21.67 -10.55 5.67
C TRP A 74 22.07 -9.13 6.06
N THR A 75 22.75 -8.46 5.15
CA THR A 75 23.01 -7.01 5.23
C THR A 75 22.20 -6.30 4.17
N CYS A 76 21.36 -5.36 4.56
CA CYS A 76 20.54 -4.56 3.65
C CYS A 76 21.01 -3.11 3.66
N MET A 77 21.02 -2.50 2.47
CA MET A 77 21.35 -1.09 2.29
C MET A 77 20.36 -0.42 1.32
N CYS A 78 20.32 0.90 1.36
CA CYS A 78 19.41 1.74 0.58
C CYS A 78 20.21 2.69 -0.30
N GLN A 79 19.68 3.03 -1.48
CA GLN A 79 20.40 3.84 -2.46
C GLN A 79 20.61 5.27 -1.95
N HIS A 80 19.60 5.85 -1.30
CA HIS A 80 19.60 7.21 -0.77
C HIS A 80 19.89 7.25 0.75
N GLY A 81 20.60 6.24 1.26
CA GLY A 81 21.14 6.21 2.62
C GLY A 81 20.13 5.83 3.70
N ASN A 82 20.46 6.16 4.96
CA ASN A 82 19.73 5.69 6.14
C ASN A 82 18.30 6.23 6.22
N ASP A 83 18.04 7.40 5.67
CA ASP A 83 16.71 8.00 5.67
C ASP A 83 15.77 7.18 4.77
N GLU A 84 16.16 6.80 3.54
CA GLU A 84 15.38 5.86 2.72
C GLU A 84 15.14 4.53 3.47
N CYS A 85 16.17 3.96 4.11
CA CYS A 85 16.00 2.72 4.86
C CYS A 85 14.99 2.86 6.01
N LEU A 86 15.00 4.01 6.68
CA LEU A 86 14.03 4.34 7.72
C LEU A 86 12.63 4.50 7.13
N GLY A 87 12.48 5.23 6.02
CA GLY A 87 11.23 5.39 5.28
C GLY A 87 10.63 4.05 4.83
N ASN A 88 11.44 3.18 4.23
CA ASN A 88 11.06 1.83 3.81
C ASN A 88 10.56 0.99 5.00
N THR A 89 11.20 1.14 6.17
CA THR A 89 10.78 0.47 7.40
C THR A 89 9.40 0.96 7.86
N TYR A 90 9.18 2.29 7.91
CA TYR A 90 7.90 2.84 8.32
C TYR A 90 6.77 2.51 7.35
N ALA A 91 7.01 2.57 6.04
CA ALA A 91 6.05 2.15 5.04
C ALA A 91 5.67 0.66 5.18
N SER A 92 6.66 -0.21 5.43
CA SER A 92 6.42 -1.64 5.69
C SER A 92 5.56 -1.84 6.94
N CYS A 93 5.86 -1.11 8.02
CA CYS A 93 5.06 -1.12 9.24
C CYS A 93 3.62 -0.64 9.00
N ALA A 94 3.43 0.40 8.18
CA ALA A 94 2.10 0.92 7.86
C ALA A 94 1.23 -0.16 7.17
N PHE A 95 1.79 -0.84 6.17
CA PHE A 95 1.09 -1.93 5.48
C PHE A 95 0.87 -3.18 6.33
N ALA A 96 1.77 -3.47 7.27
CA ALA A 96 1.63 -4.62 8.16
C ALA A 96 0.55 -4.42 9.26
N ASN A 97 0.31 -3.17 9.68
CA ASN A 97 -0.51 -2.88 10.87
C ASN A 97 -1.83 -2.15 10.57
N TYR A 98 -2.01 -1.59 9.37
CA TYR A 98 -3.18 -0.80 9.03
C TYR A 98 -3.83 -1.27 7.73
N THR A 99 -5.07 -0.82 7.48
CA THR A 99 -5.73 -1.08 6.19
C THR A 99 -4.96 -0.44 5.04
N THR A 100 -5.03 -1.02 3.83
CA THR A 100 -4.40 -0.49 2.61
C THR A 100 -4.69 0.99 2.39
N LYS A 101 -5.92 1.45 2.65
CA LYS A 101 -6.29 2.87 2.52
C LYS A 101 -5.48 3.76 3.47
N VAL A 102 -5.44 3.40 4.75
CA VAL A 102 -4.70 4.17 5.78
C VAL A 102 -3.20 4.12 5.53
N ALA A 103 -2.66 2.94 5.17
CA ALA A 103 -1.24 2.78 4.86
C ALA A 103 -0.84 3.63 3.63
N LEU A 104 -1.66 3.62 2.58
CA LEU A 104 -1.41 4.39 1.37
C LEU A 104 -1.54 5.92 1.62
N GLU A 105 -2.51 6.35 2.42
CA GLU A 105 -2.65 7.76 2.85
C GLU A 105 -1.41 8.23 3.63
N PHE A 106 -0.91 7.40 4.56
CA PHE A 106 0.31 7.67 5.31
C PHE A 106 1.53 7.80 4.38
N ILE A 107 1.71 6.84 3.46
CA ILE A 107 2.85 6.86 2.52
C ILE A 107 2.76 8.06 1.58
N HIS A 108 1.58 8.36 1.03
CA HIS A 108 1.38 9.56 0.22
C HIS A 108 1.79 10.83 0.98
N CYS A 109 1.39 10.97 2.24
CA CYS A 109 1.78 12.10 3.07
C CYS A 109 3.30 12.17 3.27
N VAL A 110 3.95 11.06 3.61
CA VAL A 110 5.40 11.03 3.82
C VAL A 110 6.15 11.37 2.54
N GLU A 111 5.78 10.79 1.40
CA GLU A 111 6.44 11.04 0.11
C GLU A 111 6.20 12.46 -0.43
N GLN A 112 5.13 13.14 0.02
CA GLN A 112 4.85 14.53 -0.35
C GLN A 112 5.72 15.53 0.42
N GLU A 113 6.03 15.23 1.68
CA GLU A 113 6.82 16.11 2.56
C GLU A 113 8.33 15.97 2.32
N VAL A 114 8.78 14.92 1.63
CA VAL A 114 10.19 14.75 1.29
C VAL A 114 10.49 15.48 -0.02
N ALA A 115 11.30 16.54 0.06
CA ALA A 115 11.86 17.20 -1.12
C ALA A 115 13.03 16.37 -1.71
N PRO A 116 13.10 16.16 -3.04
CA PRO A 116 14.16 15.38 -3.67
C PRO A 116 15.57 16.00 -3.56
N ASP A 117 15.67 17.28 -3.19
CA ASP A 117 16.88 18.08 -3.26
C ASP A 117 17.27 18.74 -1.92
N GLU A 118 16.48 18.54 -0.86
CA GLU A 118 16.81 18.99 0.49
C GLU A 118 17.04 17.78 1.40
N PRO A 119 18.10 17.76 2.23
CA PRO A 119 18.27 16.78 3.28
C PRO A 119 17.26 17.06 4.39
N MET A 120 15.98 16.82 4.13
CA MET A 120 14.97 16.82 5.17
C MET A 120 15.07 15.47 5.88
N PRO A 121 15.47 15.45 7.17
CA PRO A 121 15.61 14.19 7.84
C PRO A 121 14.20 13.62 7.97
N LEU A 122 13.96 12.43 7.42
CA LEU A 122 12.71 11.68 7.60
C LEU A 122 12.27 11.64 9.09
N LYS A 123 13.23 11.76 10.01
CA LYS A 123 13.02 12.01 11.44
C LYS A 123 12.08 13.19 11.74
N GLN A 124 12.11 14.30 11.02
CA GLN A 124 11.29 15.47 11.35
C GLN A 124 9.85 15.35 10.82
N VAL A 125 9.64 14.63 9.72
CA VAL A 125 8.31 14.28 9.17
C VAL A 125 7.64 13.22 10.04
N LEU A 126 8.40 12.21 10.49
CA LEU A 126 7.89 11.06 11.25
C LEU A 126 7.82 11.33 12.77
N ILE A 127 8.67 12.22 13.28
CA ILE A 127 8.59 12.82 14.62
C ILE A 127 7.86 14.17 14.48
N GLY A 128 6.74 14.18 13.77
CA GLY A 128 5.76 15.24 13.98
C GLY A 128 5.50 15.32 15.48
N ASP A 129 5.49 16.54 16.03
CA ASP A 129 5.05 16.74 17.40
C ASP A 129 3.64 16.14 17.53
N PHE A 130 3.54 14.95 18.12
CA PHE A 130 2.29 14.20 18.31
C PHE A 130 1.28 15.00 19.17
N SER A 131 1.67 16.16 19.71
CA SER A 131 0.75 17.14 20.30
C SER A 131 -0.28 17.71 19.31
N THR A 132 -0.01 17.66 18.00
CA THR A 132 -0.92 18.19 16.97
C THR A 132 -1.83 17.15 16.32
N ILE A 133 -1.55 15.85 16.49
CA ILE A 133 -2.44 14.76 16.03
C ILE A 133 -3.65 14.57 16.99
N THR A 134 -3.67 15.24 18.13
CA THR A 134 -4.88 15.39 18.96
C THR A 134 -5.54 16.76 18.77
N ARG A 135 -6.05 17.04 17.57
CA ARG A 135 -7.07 18.08 17.40
C ARG A 135 -8.24 17.57 16.57
N ASN A 136 -9.35 17.38 17.31
CA ASN A 136 -10.75 17.17 16.95
C ASN A 136 -11.14 17.29 15.48
#